data_AF-A0A7Z0CIP9-F1
#
_entry.id   AF-A0A7Z0CIP9-F1
#
_cell.length_a   1.000
_cell.length_b   1.000
_cell.length_c   1.000
_cell.angle_alpha   90.00
_cell.angle_beta   90.00
_cell.angle_gamma   90.00
#
_symmetry.space_group_name_H-M   'P 1'
#
loop_
_entity.id
_entity.type
_entity.pdbx_description
1 polymer ?
#
loop_
_entity_poly.entity_id
_entity_poly.type
_entity_poly.pdbx_seq_one_letter_code
_entity_poly.pdbx_strand_id
1 'polypeptide(L)' 'MTSKPVSALLADLGVTRSHSRPRVSNDNPFSEAQFKTLKYLPEFPKAFASLAHAREFCAGFFHEYNYIHRHSAIA' A
#
# COMPACT_ATOMS: atom_id res chain seq x y z
N MET A 1 -9.32 -13.83 -3.73
CA MET A 1 -10.25 -12.83 -4.31
C MET A 1 -11.52 -13.52 -4.76
N THR A 2 -12.67 -13.19 -4.15
CA THR A 2 -13.93 -13.94 -4.33
C THR A 2 -14.94 -13.24 -5.25
N SER A 3 -14.70 -11.97 -5.59
CA SER A 3 -15.61 -11.17 -6.42
C SER A 3 -15.53 -11.57 -7.90
N LYS A 4 -16.67 -12.01 -8.47
CA LYS A 4 -16.81 -12.32 -9.90
C LYS A 4 -16.48 -11.14 -10.82
N PRO A 5 -17.03 -9.93 -10.64
CA PRO A 5 -16.73 -8.82 -11.55
C PRO A 5 -15.25 -8.41 -11.52
N VAL A 6 -14.61 -8.39 -10.35
CA VAL A 6 -13.17 -8.08 -10.26
C VAL A 6 -12.33 -9.16 -10.94
N SER A 7 -12.72 -10.44 -10.81
CA SER A 7 -12.01 -11.53 -11.47
C SER A 7 -12.11 -11.46 -12.99
N ALA A 8 -13.25 -11.03 -13.54
CA ALA A 8 -13.42 -10.84 -14.98
C ALA A 8 -12.54 -9.68 -15.46
N LEU A 9 -12.59 -8.53 -14.77
CA LEU A 9 -11.78 -7.37 -15.10
C LEU A 9 -10.27 -7.68 -15.14
N LEU A 10 -9.76 -8.46 -14.17
CA LEU A 10 -8.34 -8.82 -14.17
C LEU A 10 -7.97 -9.77 -15.29
N ALA A 11 -8.87 -10.68 -15.69
CA ALA A 11 -8.66 -11.53 -16.85
C ALA A 11 -8.62 -10.70 -18.14
N ASP A 12 -9.54 -9.74 -18.29
CA ASP A 12 -9.57 -8.82 -19.45
C ASP A 12 -8.31 -7.96 -19.54
N LEU A 13 -7.75 -7.55 -18.39
CA LEU A 13 -6.49 -6.80 -18.30
C LEU A 13 -5.23 -7.67 -18.39
N GLY A 14 -5.35 -9.01 -18.50
CA GLY A 14 -4.22 -9.93 -18.52
C GLY A 14 -3.44 -10.02 -17.20
N VAL A 15 -4.06 -9.63 -16.08
CA VAL A 15 -3.43 -9.61 -14.75
C VAL A 15 -3.68 -10.93 -14.02
N THR A 16 -2.60 -11.67 -13.72
CA THR A 16 -2.66 -12.89 -12.92
C THR A 16 -3.08 -12.58 -11.49
N ARG A 17 -4.07 -13.31 -10.98
CA ARG A 17 -4.57 -13.14 -9.61
C ARG A 17 -3.57 -13.68 -8.59
N SER A 18 -3.34 -12.93 -7.52
CA SER A 18 -2.58 -13.44 -6.38
C SER A 18 -3.43 -14.44 -5.59
N HIS A 19 -2.76 -15.48 -5.08
CA HIS A 19 -3.34 -16.53 -4.24
C HIS A 19 -2.84 -16.46 -2.79
N SER A 20 -2.66 -15.23 -2.27
CA SER A 20 -2.24 -15.01 -0.87
C SER A 20 -3.20 -15.67 0.11
N ARG A 21 -2.65 -16.30 1.14
CA ARG A 21 -3.42 -17.04 2.13
C ARG A 21 -4.14 -16.09 3.07
N PRO A 22 -5.38 -16.40 3.49
CA PRO A 22 -6.08 -15.61 4.49
C PRO A 22 -5.26 -15.46 5.79
N ARG A 23 -5.15 -14.22 6.28
CA ARG A 23 -4.46 -13.86 7.54
C ARG A 23 -2.94 -14.14 7.55
N VAL A 24 -2.29 -14.21 6.39
CA VAL A 24 -0.83 -14.35 6.29
C VAL A 24 -0.22 -13.08 5.70
N SER A 25 0.26 -12.18 6.55
CA SER A 25 0.87 -10.91 6.16
C SER A 25 2.13 -11.09 5.30
N ASN A 26 2.88 -12.18 5.54
CA ASN A 26 4.11 -12.49 4.79
C ASN A 26 3.86 -12.83 3.31
N ASP A 27 2.62 -13.07 2.89
CA ASP A 27 2.28 -13.24 1.47
C ASP A 27 2.12 -11.87 0.74
N ASN A 28 2.26 -10.74 1.45
CA ASN A 28 2.27 -9.37 0.90
C ASN A 28 3.31 -8.46 1.61
N PRO A 29 4.60 -8.84 1.61
CA PRO A 29 5.62 -8.18 2.43
C PRO A 29 5.85 -6.72 2.02
N PHE A 30 5.68 -6.39 0.73
CA PHE A 30 5.86 -5.03 0.21
C PHE A 30 4.84 -4.05 0.81
N SER A 31 3.55 -4.38 0.76
CA SER A 31 2.50 -3.49 1.30
C SER A 31 2.58 -3.40 2.82
N GLU A 32 2.89 -4.50 3.51
CA GLU A 32 3.04 -4.51 4.97
C GLU A 32 4.23 -3.66 5.44
N ALA A 33 5.36 -3.73 4.72
CA ALA A 33 6.50 -2.86 4.98
C ALA A 33 6.14 -1.38 4.78
N GLN A 34 5.44 -1.05 3.69
CA GLN A 34 4.97 0.32 3.45
C GLN A 34 4.03 0.81 4.56
N PHE A 35 3.05 0.01 4.97
CA PHE A 35 2.12 0.38 6.04
C PHE A 35 2.83 0.59 7.38
N LYS A 36 3.84 -0.24 7.67
CA LYS A 36 4.69 -0.05 8.85
C LYS A 36 5.43 1.28 8.76
N THR A 37 6.12 1.55 7.66
CA THR A 37 6.85 2.82 7.48
C THR A 37 5.93 4.04 7.65
N LEU A 38 4.75 4.02 7.05
CA LEU A 38 3.76 5.09 7.18
C LEU A 38 3.34 5.34 8.64
N LYS A 39 2.97 4.28 9.37
CA LYS A 39 2.41 4.39 10.73
C LYS A 39 3.43 4.79 11.78
N TYR A 40 4.69 4.40 11.58
CA TYR A 40 5.77 4.67 12.52
C TYR A 40 6.58 5.93 12.16
N LEU A 41 6.20 6.64 11.09
CA LEU A 41 6.75 7.95 10.77
C LEU A 41 6.46 8.93 11.93
N PRO A 42 7.45 9.69 12.42
CA PRO A 42 7.24 10.65 13.52
C PRO A 42 6.14 11.69 13.24
N GLU A 43 5.97 12.05 11.97
CA GLU A 43 5.01 13.05 11.52
C GLU A 43 3.59 12.48 11.32
N PHE A 44 3.40 11.16 11.45
CA PHE A 44 2.09 10.55 11.29
C PHE A 44 1.13 11.06 12.37
N PRO A 45 0.02 11.73 11.99
CA PRO A 45 -0.82 12.39 12.98
C PRO A 45 -1.70 11.39 13.73
N LYS A 46 -2.06 11.71 14.98
CA LYS A 46 -3.06 10.94 15.75
C LYS A 46 -4.45 10.97 15.09
N ALA A 47 -4.77 12.06 14.41
CA ALA A 47 -5.99 12.23 13.64
C ALA A 47 -5.76 13.27 12.53
N PHE A 48 -6.43 13.07 11.39
CA PHE A 48 -6.45 14.06 10.32
C PHE A 48 -7.57 15.07 10.56
N ALA A 49 -7.26 16.36 10.44
CA ALA A 49 -8.23 17.45 10.56
C ALA A 49 -9.33 17.40 9.48
N SER A 50 -9.05 16.83 8.31
CA SER A 50 -10.01 16.69 7.21
C SER A 50 -9.54 15.65 6.20
N LEU A 51 -10.43 15.27 5.27
CA LEU A 51 -10.06 14.43 4.13
C LEU A 51 -9.01 15.10 3.23
N ALA A 52 -9.04 16.43 3.10
CA ALA A 52 -8.05 17.18 2.32
C ALA A 52 -6.67 17.06 2.96
N HIS A 53 -6.59 17.28 4.27
CA HIS A 53 -5.34 17.14 5.03
C HIS A 53 -4.78 15.71 4.94
N ALA A 54 -5.64 14.68 5.03
CA ALA A 54 -5.21 13.29 4.86
C ALA A 54 -4.62 13.00 3.47
N ARG A 55 -5.25 13.54 2.42
CA ARG A 55 -4.76 13.38 1.04
C ARG A 55 -3.43 14.08 0.80
N GLU A 56 -3.29 15.29 1.31
CA GLU A 56 -2.04 16.06 1.22
C GLU A 56 -0.89 15.33 1.92
N PHE A 57 -1.11 14.90 3.16
CA PHE A 57 -0.13 14.11 3.92
C PHE A 57 0.28 12.83 3.18
N CYS A 58 -0.70 12.04 2.70
CA CYS A 58 -0.42 10.80 1.98
C CYS A 58 0.33 11.06 0.67
N ALA A 59 -0.01 12.12 -0.07
CA ALA A 59 0.67 12.48 -1.32
C ALA A 59 2.15 12.79 -1.08
N GLY A 60 2.45 13.58 -0.04
CA GLY A 60 3.83 13.86 0.39
C GLY A 60 4.57 12.59 0.80
N PHE A 61 3.95 11.77 1.65
CA PHE A 61 4.54 10.50 2.08
C PHE A 61 4.87 9.58 0.90
N PHE A 62 3.94 9.38 -0.06
CA PHE A 62 4.19 8.49 -1.19
C PHE A 62 5.26 9.04 -2.14
N HIS A 63 5.39 10.35 -2.26
CA HIS A 63 6.47 10.95 -3.04
C HIS A 63 7.83 10.61 -2.42
N GLU A 64 8.00 10.87 -1.13
CA GLU A 64 9.23 10.57 -0.40
C GLU A 64 9.54 9.07 -0.41
N TYR A 65 8.53 8.23 -0.13
CA TYR A 65 8.66 6.77 -0.09
C TYR A 65 9.10 6.20 -1.44
N ASN A 66 8.52 6.66 -2.56
CA ASN A 66 8.79 6.08 -3.88
C ASN A 66 10.06 6.63 -4.56
N TYR A 67 10.41 7.90 -4.32
CA TYR A 67 11.41 8.59 -5.15
C TYR A 67 12.66 9.04 -4.39
N ILE A 68 12.55 9.29 -3.09
CA ILE A 68 13.65 9.89 -2.30
C ILE A 68 14.29 8.83 -1.40
N HIS A 69 13.47 8.06 -0.68
CA HIS A 69 13.96 6.99 0.17
C HIS A 69 14.25 5.72 -0.63
N ARG A 70 15.53 5.38 -0.76
CA ARG A 70 15.94 4.10 -1.36
C ARG A 70 15.61 2.96 -0.40
N HIS A 71 14.68 2.09 -0.79
CA HIS A 71 14.40 0.87 -0.05
C HIS A 71 15.60 -0.07 -0.08
N SER A 72 16.29 -0.23 1.04
CA SER A 72 17.47 -1.11 1.17
C SER A 72 17.15 -2.61 1.06
N ALA A 73 15.87 -2.99 0.95
CA ALA A 73 15.41 -4.36 0.85
C ALA A 73 14.82 -4.73 -0.52
N ILE A 74 14.90 -3.83 -1.51
CA ILE A 74 14.53 -4.14 -2.91
C ILE A 74 15.84 -4.36 -3.65
N ALA A 75 16.31 -5.61 -3.63
CA ALA A 75 17.30 -6.14 -4.56
C ALA A 75 16.57 -6.99 -5.61
#